data_AF-A0A7Y5YBS0-F1
#
_entry.id   AF-A0A7Y5YBS0-F1
#
_cell.length_a   1.000
_cell.length_b   1.000
_cell.length_c   1.000
_cell.angle_alpha   90.00
_cell.angle_beta   90.00
_cell.angle_gamma   90.00
#
_symmetry.space_group_name_H-M   'P 1'
#
loop_
_entity.id
_entity.type
_entity.pdbx_description
1 polymer ?
#
loop_
_entity_poly.entity_id
_entity_poly.type
_entity_poly.pdbx_seq_one_letter_code
_entity_poly.pdbx_strand_id
1 'polypeptide(L)'
;MSGSAGLILGSYAAAPALDGWNPEAEAAFLHAAARLPGVSGLEVPFYPTGQLHKYDGDWFLEQVRQLPDHLTFVVTTVPDTMSRQDGSADFGLASLTSAGRQAAVARAAAASEAVRALTAALGRRAVLAVHLFSAPRPVLHGVPAGAAGRWLPRWSSWRGSAGTVHGRCWSIVTRQYMTKLRSRAS
;
A
#
# COMPACT_ATOMS: atom_id res chain seq x y z
N MET A 1 10.39 -29.33 -11.99
CA MET A 1 10.48 -27.95 -12.53
C MET A 1 10.79 -27.04 -11.36
N SER A 2 12.00 -26.48 -11.30
CA SER A 2 12.35 -25.54 -10.23
C SER A 2 11.61 -24.22 -10.51
N GLY A 3 10.59 -23.91 -9.72
CA GLY A 3 9.78 -22.71 -9.91
C GLY A 3 10.62 -21.50 -9.56
N SER A 4 11.02 -20.70 -10.56
CA SER A 4 11.60 -19.40 -10.28
C SER A 4 10.57 -18.58 -9.50
N ALA A 5 10.97 -17.97 -8.39
CA ALA A 5 10.12 -17.03 -7.68
C ALA A 5 9.72 -15.90 -8.65
N GLY A 6 8.41 -15.77 -8.92
CA GLY A 6 7.91 -14.76 -9.85
C GLY A 6 8.03 -13.34 -9.28
N LEU A 7 8.08 -12.36 -10.18
CA LEU A 7 8.30 -10.96 -9.84
C LEU A 7 6.98 -10.27 -9.45
N ILE A 8 7.05 -9.42 -8.43
CA ILE A 8 5.98 -8.46 -8.10
C ILE A 8 6.36 -7.12 -8.72
N LEU A 9 5.53 -6.62 -9.64
CA LEU A 9 5.74 -5.37 -10.35
C LEU A 9 5.01 -4.21 -9.67
N GLY A 10 5.74 -3.15 -9.29
CA GLY A 10 5.16 -1.88 -8.85
C GLY A 10 4.58 -1.08 -10.00
N SER A 11 3.45 -1.53 -10.55
CA SER A 11 2.87 -0.96 -11.77
C SER A 11 2.31 0.46 -11.56
N TYR A 12 1.83 0.78 -10.35
CA TYR A 12 1.17 2.04 -10.07
C TYR A 12 2.03 3.29 -10.30
N ALA A 13 3.35 3.18 -10.10
CA ALA A 13 4.28 4.29 -10.29
C ALA A 13 4.51 4.61 -11.78
N ALA A 14 4.23 3.66 -12.67
CA ALA A 14 4.37 3.79 -14.12
C ALA A 14 3.01 3.90 -14.83
N ALA A 15 1.90 3.86 -14.10
CA ALA A 15 0.57 3.97 -14.67
C ALA A 15 0.33 5.37 -15.27
N PRO A 16 -0.33 5.47 -16.44
CA PRO A 16 -0.62 6.75 -17.11
C PRO A 16 -1.81 7.48 -16.45
N ALA A 17 -1.75 7.69 -15.13
CA ALA A 17 -2.80 8.28 -14.31
C ALA A 17 -2.29 9.40 -13.38
N LEU A 18 -1.05 9.88 -13.59
CA LEU A 18 -0.44 10.89 -12.73
C LEU A 18 -1.01 12.29 -13.00
N ASP A 19 -1.08 12.70 -14.27
CA ASP A 19 -1.44 14.07 -14.72
C ASP A 19 -2.74 14.12 -15.53
N GLY A 20 -3.71 13.29 -15.16
CA GLY A 20 -4.99 13.11 -15.87
C GLY A 20 -5.36 11.64 -15.93
N TRP A 21 -6.65 11.32 -16.07
CA TRP A 21 -7.13 9.95 -16.10
C TRP A 21 -7.77 9.62 -17.44
N ASN A 22 -7.19 8.64 -18.14
CA ASN A 22 -7.75 8.02 -19.33
C ASN A 22 -7.96 6.52 -19.00
N PRO A 23 -9.21 6.10 -18.73
CA PRO A 23 -9.50 4.73 -18.31
C PRO A 23 -9.05 3.66 -19.32
N GLU A 24 -9.18 3.92 -20.61
CA GLU A 24 -8.81 2.97 -21.66
C GLU A 24 -7.29 2.77 -21.74
N ALA A 25 -6.54 3.87 -21.68
CA ALA A 25 -5.07 3.82 -21.70
C ALA A 25 -4.50 3.14 -20.45
N GLU A 26 -5.09 3.41 -19.28
CA GLU A 26 -4.66 2.78 -18.03
C GLU A 26 -5.05 1.30 -17.97
N ALA A 27 -6.23 0.92 -18.47
CA ALA A 27 -6.60 -0.49 -18.63
C ALA A 27 -5.60 -1.23 -19.53
N ALA A 28 -5.29 -0.67 -20.70
CA ALA A 28 -4.31 -1.25 -21.62
C ALA A 28 -2.93 -1.43 -20.96
N PHE A 29 -2.47 -0.42 -20.21
CA PHE A 29 -1.23 -0.51 -19.42
C PHE A 29 -1.29 -1.63 -18.37
N LEU A 30 -2.35 -1.69 -17.57
CA LEU A 30 -2.50 -2.67 -16.49
C LEU A 30 -2.52 -4.11 -17.04
N HIS A 31 -3.26 -4.33 -18.13
CA HIS A 31 -3.33 -5.62 -18.83
C HIS A 31 -1.99 -6.03 -19.46
N ALA A 32 -1.25 -5.07 -20.03
CA ALA A 32 0.09 -5.34 -20.55
C ALA A 32 1.09 -5.68 -19.43
N ALA A 33 1.09 -4.91 -18.35
CA ALA A 33 1.95 -5.12 -17.18
C ALA A 33 1.72 -6.50 -16.54
N ALA A 34 0.45 -6.91 -16.44
CA ALA A 34 0.02 -8.22 -15.94
C ALA A 34 0.49 -9.41 -16.78
N ARG A 35 0.85 -9.19 -18.05
CA ARG A 35 1.26 -10.24 -19.01
C ARG A 35 2.77 -10.26 -19.27
N LEU A 36 3.54 -9.40 -18.61
CA LEU A 36 4.99 -9.37 -18.78
C LEU A 36 5.62 -10.70 -18.34
N PRO A 37 6.57 -11.26 -19.11
CA PRO A 37 7.23 -12.52 -18.76
C PRO A 37 7.87 -12.47 -17.37
N GLY A 38 7.58 -13.47 -16.55
CA GLY A 38 8.13 -13.60 -15.19
C GLY A 38 7.40 -12.77 -14.12
N VAL A 39 6.43 -11.93 -14.49
CA VAL A 39 5.55 -11.25 -13.52
C VAL A 39 4.53 -12.26 -12.98
N SER A 40 4.47 -12.40 -11.66
CA SER A 40 3.49 -13.22 -10.96
C SER A 40 2.63 -12.40 -10.00
N GLY A 41 2.82 -11.09 -9.96
CA GLY A 41 1.94 -10.21 -9.19
C GLY A 41 2.20 -8.74 -9.41
N LEU A 42 1.28 -7.92 -8.89
CA LEU A 42 1.30 -6.47 -9.02
C LEU A 42 1.27 -5.84 -7.62
N GLU A 43 2.13 -4.85 -7.39
CA GLU A 43 1.97 -3.93 -6.26
C GLU A 43 1.02 -2.80 -6.66
N VAL A 44 -0.07 -2.66 -5.91
CA VAL A 44 -1.18 -1.75 -6.18
C VAL A 44 -1.36 -0.74 -5.04
N PRO A 45 -1.70 0.52 -5.35
CA PRO A 45 -1.67 1.61 -4.39
C PRO A 45 -2.94 1.65 -3.53
N PHE A 46 -2.80 2.02 -2.26
CA PHE A 46 -3.90 2.52 -1.44
C PHE A 46 -3.83 4.05 -1.36
N TYR A 47 -4.93 4.71 -1.73
CA TYR A 47 -5.00 6.17 -1.84
C TYR A 47 -5.68 6.85 -0.64
N PRO A 48 -5.50 8.18 -0.47
CA PRO A 48 -6.19 8.97 0.55
C PRO A 48 -7.71 8.82 0.57
N THR A 49 -8.31 8.55 -0.60
CA THR A 49 -9.75 8.28 -0.79
C THR A 49 -10.23 7.03 -0.05
N GLY A 50 -9.32 6.14 0.36
CA GLY A 50 -9.68 4.85 0.96
C GLY A 50 -9.88 3.73 -0.07
N GLN A 51 -9.59 4.00 -1.35
CA GLN A 51 -9.74 3.04 -2.44
C GLN A 51 -8.38 2.64 -3.02
N LEU A 52 -8.38 1.57 -3.84
CA LEU A 52 -7.18 1.06 -4.52
C LEU A 52 -6.82 1.81 -5.80
N HIS A 53 -7.59 2.84 -6.14
CA HIS A 53 -7.38 3.66 -7.31
C HIS A 53 -7.71 5.13 -7.01
N LYS A 54 -7.03 6.05 -7.68
CA LYS A 54 -7.03 7.48 -7.36
C LYS A 54 -8.35 8.16 -7.74
N TYR A 55 -8.94 7.73 -8.85
CA TYR A 55 -10.11 8.36 -9.44
C TYR A 55 -11.39 7.54 -9.25
N ASP A 56 -11.27 6.23 -9.38
CA ASP A 56 -12.42 5.31 -9.35
C ASP A 56 -11.98 3.92 -8.88
N GLY A 57 -12.36 3.56 -7.66
CA GLY A 57 -12.08 2.25 -7.08
C GLY A 57 -12.83 1.09 -7.74
N ASP A 58 -14.05 1.32 -8.23
CA ASP A 58 -14.88 0.26 -8.81
C ASP A 58 -14.38 -0.11 -10.20
N TRP A 59 -13.99 0.89 -11.00
CA TRP A 59 -13.29 0.66 -12.27
C TRP A 59 -12.06 -0.24 -12.07
N PHE A 60 -11.24 0.04 -11.05
CA PHE A 60 -10.05 -0.75 -10.79
C PHE A 60 -10.38 -2.19 -10.39
N LEU A 61 -11.40 -2.38 -9.54
CA LEU A 61 -11.88 -3.71 -9.17
C LEU A 61 -12.41 -4.49 -10.37
N GLU A 62 -13.01 -3.81 -11.36
CA GLU A 62 -13.41 -4.43 -12.61
C GLU A 62 -12.19 -4.84 -13.45
N GLN A 63 -11.18 -3.99 -13.58
CA GLN A 63 -9.98 -4.33 -14.35
C GLN A 63 -9.23 -5.54 -13.76
N VAL A 64 -9.05 -5.59 -12.43
CA VAL A 64 -8.32 -6.70 -11.80
C VAL A 64 -9.01 -8.06 -11.95
N ARG A 65 -10.34 -8.10 -12.11
CA ARG A 65 -11.09 -9.34 -12.40
C ARG A 65 -10.77 -9.92 -13.77
N GLN A 66 -10.35 -9.09 -14.70
CA GLN A 66 -10.03 -9.48 -16.07
C GLN A 66 -8.55 -9.89 -16.24
N LEU A 67 -7.74 -9.75 -15.19
CA LEU A 67 -6.33 -10.13 -15.19
C LEU A 67 -6.15 -11.65 -15.00
N PRO A 68 -5.01 -12.24 -15.41
CA PRO A 68 -4.75 -13.67 -15.23
C PRO A 68 -4.88 -14.16 -13.77
N ASP A 69 -5.56 -15.29 -13.57
CA ASP A 69 -5.87 -15.86 -12.24
C ASP A 69 -4.64 -16.19 -11.38
N HIS A 70 -3.49 -16.44 -12.00
CA HIS A 70 -2.25 -16.74 -11.30
C HIS A 70 -1.63 -15.51 -10.64
N LEU A 71 -2.07 -14.29 -10.99
CA LEU A 71 -1.49 -13.08 -10.43
C LEU A 71 -1.84 -12.94 -8.95
N THR A 72 -0.86 -12.45 -8.22
CA THR A 72 -0.99 -12.06 -6.82
C THR A 72 -0.85 -10.55 -6.67
N PHE A 73 -1.25 -10.02 -5.51
CA PHE A 73 -1.21 -8.58 -5.27
C PHE A 73 -0.47 -8.25 -3.98
N VAL A 74 0.19 -7.10 -3.98
CA VAL A 74 0.72 -6.46 -2.80
C VAL A 74 0.07 -5.08 -2.71
N VAL A 75 -0.54 -4.74 -1.58
CA VAL A 75 -1.13 -3.40 -1.41
C VAL A 75 -0.11 -2.49 -0.74
N THR A 76 0.12 -1.31 -1.30
CA THR A 76 1.11 -0.37 -0.79
C THR A 76 0.48 0.92 -0.29
N THR A 77 0.86 1.38 0.90
CA THR A 77 0.30 2.62 1.48
C THR A 77 1.13 3.86 1.14
N VAL A 78 2.10 3.79 0.21
CA VAL A 78 2.93 4.95 -0.18
C VAL A 78 2.08 6.18 -0.50
N PRO A 79 1.07 6.11 -1.41
CA PRO A 79 0.37 7.32 -1.82
C PRO A 79 -0.45 7.95 -0.69
N ASP A 80 -1.16 7.14 0.11
CA ASP A 80 -1.85 7.63 1.31
C ASP A 80 -0.89 8.24 2.34
N THR A 81 0.24 7.57 2.58
CA THR A 81 1.22 8.01 3.59
C THR A 81 1.86 9.33 3.20
N MET A 82 2.33 9.44 1.96
CA MET A 82 2.99 10.65 1.45
C MET A 82 2.02 11.84 1.43
N SER A 83 0.80 11.66 0.93
CA SER A 83 -0.22 12.72 0.91
C SER A 83 -0.56 13.23 2.32
N ARG A 84 -0.65 12.34 3.31
CA ARG A 84 -0.93 12.72 4.69
C ARG A 84 0.24 13.39 5.38
N GLN A 85 1.46 12.94 5.09
CA GLN A 85 2.67 13.60 5.56
C GLN A 85 2.80 15.02 5.01
N ASP A 86 2.38 15.27 3.77
CA ASP A 86 2.37 16.63 3.21
C ASP A 86 1.41 17.55 3.94
N GLY A 87 0.26 17.03 4.41
CA GLY A 87 -0.72 17.79 5.19
C GLY A 87 -0.42 17.89 6.70
N SER A 88 0.38 16.98 7.26
CA SER A 88 0.74 16.96 8.69
C SER A 88 2.10 16.30 8.93
N ALA A 89 3.04 17.07 9.48
CA ALA A 89 4.37 16.58 9.83
C ALA A 89 4.35 15.51 10.94
N ASP A 90 3.27 15.46 11.73
CA ASP A 90 3.09 14.51 12.82
C ASP A 90 2.49 13.17 12.36
N PHE A 91 2.08 13.03 11.10
CA PHE A 91 1.49 11.77 10.63
C PHE A 91 2.55 10.68 10.44
N GLY A 92 2.33 9.50 11.03
CA GLY A 92 3.13 8.30 10.77
C GLY A 92 3.10 7.28 11.89
N LEU A 93 3.37 6.00 11.58
CA LEU A 93 3.50 4.95 12.59
C LEU A 93 4.70 5.20 13.51
N ALA A 94 5.75 5.84 12.99
CA ALA A 94 6.91 6.27 13.76
C ALA A 94 6.77 7.70 14.34
N SER A 95 5.56 8.27 14.33
CA SER A 95 5.32 9.60 14.90
C SER A 95 5.62 9.64 16.40
N LEU A 96 6.16 10.79 16.85
CA LEU A 96 6.38 11.05 18.27
C LEU A 96 5.07 11.36 19.01
N THR A 97 4.05 11.87 18.30
CA THR A 97 2.75 12.18 18.90
C THR A 97 1.83 10.97 18.90
N SER A 98 1.05 10.82 19.96
CA SER A 98 0.02 9.76 20.05
C SER A 98 -1.03 9.91 18.96
N ALA A 99 -1.47 11.14 18.69
CA ALA A 99 -2.43 11.46 17.63
C ALA A 99 -1.93 11.04 16.25
N GLY A 100 -0.67 11.33 15.93
CA GLY A 100 -0.03 10.94 14.67
C GLY A 100 0.01 9.42 14.45
N ARG A 101 0.37 8.67 15.50
CA ARG A 101 0.36 7.20 15.47
C ARG A 101 -1.04 6.63 15.32
N GLN A 102 -2.02 7.16 16.07
CA GLN A 102 -3.42 6.72 15.98
C GLN A 102 -4.00 6.96 14.59
N ALA A 103 -3.72 8.14 14.00
CA ALA A 103 -4.13 8.44 12.63
C ALA A 103 -3.53 7.44 11.63
N ALA A 104 -2.24 7.11 11.75
CA ALA A 104 -1.59 6.11 10.87
C ALA A 104 -2.17 4.70 11.04
N VAL A 105 -2.50 4.27 12.27
CA VAL A 105 -3.15 2.99 12.53
C VAL A 105 -4.56 2.94 11.91
N ALA A 106 -5.33 4.02 11.99
CA ALA A 106 -6.64 4.09 11.36
C ALA A 106 -6.55 3.94 9.83
N ARG A 107 -5.49 4.45 9.20
CA ARG A 107 -5.24 4.26 7.77
C ARG A 107 -4.80 2.87 7.40
N ALA A 108 -3.97 2.22 8.22
CA ALA A 108 -3.66 0.81 8.04
C ALA A 108 -4.91 -0.07 8.12
N ALA A 109 -5.85 0.27 9.01
CA ALA A 109 -7.14 -0.42 9.09
C ALA A 109 -7.98 -0.23 7.81
N ALA A 110 -8.06 1.00 7.29
CA ALA A 110 -8.73 1.29 6.03
C ALA A 110 -8.09 0.57 4.83
N ALA A 111 -6.75 0.49 4.77
CA ALA A 111 -6.02 -0.22 3.73
C ALA A 111 -6.39 -1.72 3.69
N SER A 112 -6.64 -2.32 4.85
CA SER A 112 -7.06 -3.71 4.86
C SER A 112 -8.55 -3.91 4.54
N GLU A 113 -9.42 -2.93 4.78
CA GLU A 113 -10.79 -3.00 4.23
C GLU A 113 -10.74 -2.94 2.68
N ALA A 114 -9.85 -2.15 2.10
CA ALA A 114 -9.60 -2.17 0.66
C ALA A 114 -9.08 -3.53 0.17
N VAL A 115 -8.24 -4.22 0.94
CA VAL A 115 -7.82 -5.60 0.61
C VAL A 115 -8.98 -6.59 0.70
N ARG A 116 -9.90 -6.43 1.66
CA ARG A 116 -11.11 -7.26 1.74
C ARG A 116 -11.97 -7.05 0.50
N ALA A 117 -12.14 -5.81 0.05
CA ALA A 117 -12.83 -5.49 -1.20
C ALA A 117 -12.18 -6.16 -2.41
N LEU A 118 -10.84 -6.09 -2.54
CA LEU A 118 -10.10 -6.77 -3.61
C LEU A 118 -10.26 -8.30 -3.57
N THR A 119 -10.13 -8.89 -2.39
CA THR A 119 -10.31 -10.34 -2.19
C THR A 119 -11.73 -10.78 -2.56
N ALA A 120 -12.74 -10.00 -2.17
CA ALA A 120 -14.14 -10.25 -2.51
C ALA A 120 -14.37 -10.12 -4.02
N ALA A 121 -13.81 -9.08 -4.66
CA ALA A 121 -13.96 -8.85 -6.10
C ALA A 121 -13.37 -9.99 -6.94
N LEU A 122 -12.25 -10.58 -6.49
CA LEU A 122 -11.57 -11.69 -7.17
C LEU A 122 -12.12 -13.08 -6.81
N GLY A 123 -12.95 -13.20 -5.76
CA GLY A 123 -13.44 -14.49 -5.26
C GLY A 123 -12.35 -15.42 -4.73
N ARG A 124 -11.11 -14.94 -4.55
CA ARG A 124 -9.94 -15.72 -4.10
C ARG A 124 -9.00 -14.88 -3.25
N ARG A 125 -8.20 -15.54 -2.41
CA ARG A 125 -7.15 -14.90 -1.60
C ARG A 125 -5.94 -14.58 -2.49
N ALA A 126 -5.97 -13.43 -3.14
CA ALA A 126 -4.94 -13.01 -4.09
C ALA A 126 -3.88 -12.07 -3.50
N VAL A 127 -4.10 -11.48 -2.31
CA VAL A 127 -3.18 -10.52 -1.70
C VAL A 127 -2.17 -11.23 -0.80
N LEU A 128 -0.87 -11.06 -1.09
CA LEU A 128 0.24 -11.67 -0.36
C LEU A 128 0.66 -10.85 0.86
N ALA A 129 0.64 -9.52 0.71
CA ALA A 129 1.19 -8.61 1.71
C ALA A 129 0.56 -7.23 1.60
N VAL A 130 0.68 -6.47 2.70
CA VAL A 130 0.46 -5.03 2.72
C VAL A 130 1.78 -4.36 3.12
N HIS A 131 2.26 -3.46 2.28
CA HIS A 131 3.41 -2.61 2.57
C HIS A 131 2.95 -1.37 3.34
N LEU A 132 3.28 -1.32 4.63
CA LEU A 132 3.01 -0.17 5.50
C LEU A 132 4.24 0.71 5.59
N PHE A 133 4.04 2.02 5.50
CA PHE A 133 5.12 3.00 5.53
C PHE A 133 5.14 3.72 6.87
N SER A 134 6.28 3.63 7.57
CA SER A 134 6.40 4.13 8.94
C SER A 134 6.44 5.65 9.05
N ALA A 135 6.74 6.34 7.95
CA ALA A 135 6.75 7.79 7.86
C ALA A 135 7.62 8.48 8.93
N PRO A 136 8.89 8.07 9.15
CA PRO A 136 9.74 8.72 10.13
C PRO A 136 10.12 10.11 9.61
N ARG A 137 10.06 11.12 10.48
CA ARG A 137 10.72 12.39 10.21
C ARG A 137 11.90 12.58 11.18
N PRO A 138 13.08 12.96 10.67
CA PRO A 138 14.12 13.47 11.54
C PRO A 138 13.62 14.77 12.15
N VAL A 139 13.50 14.81 13.47
CA VAL A 139 13.42 16.08 14.20
C VAL A 139 14.72 16.85 13.93
N LEU A 140 14.61 18.09 13.44
CA LEU A 140 15.68 19.07 13.65
C LEU A 140 15.93 19.05 15.16
N HIS A 141 17.17 18.76 15.56
CA HIS A 141 17.61 18.41 16.92
C HIS A 141 17.51 16.91 17.29
N GLY A 142 18.41 16.11 16.69
CA GLY A 142 19.25 15.19 17.46
C GLY A 142 18.60 13.99 18.18
N VAL A 143 17.56 13.36 17.62
CA VAL A 143 17.14 12.02 18.10
C VAL A 143 17.77 10.94 17.20
N PRO A 144 18.43 9.90 17.76
CA PRO A 144 19.00 8.82 16.95
C PRO A 144 17.89 8.07 16.21
N ALA A 145 18.19 7.59 15.00
CA ALA A 145 17.31 6.76 14.16
C ALA A 145 16.75 5.47 14.83
N GLY A 146 17.13 5.18 16.08
CA GLY A 146 16.71 4.02 16.87
C GLY A 146 15.38 4.16 17.63
N ALA A 147 14.75 5.34 17.69
CA ALA A 147 13.46 5.49 18.39
C ALA A 147 12.30 4.73 17.69
N ALA A 148 12.42 4.48 16.38
CA ALA A 148 11.43 3.71 15.60
C ALA A 148 11.35 2.23 15.99
N GLY A 149 12.38 1.67 16.65
CA GLY A 149 12.45 0.25 17.01
C GLY A 149 11.62 -0.15 18.24
N ARG A 150 11.11 0.81 19.02
CA ARG A 150 10.51 0.51 20.33
C ARG A 150 8.97 0.39 20.32
N TRP A 151 8.32 0.67 19.20
CA TRP A 151 6.86 0.61 19.07
C TRP A 151 6.41 0.00 17.73
N LEU A 152 6.59 -1.31 17.60
CA LEU A 152 5.70 -2.10 16.75
C LEU A 152 4.50 -2.49 17.62
N PRO A 153 3.27 -2.06 17.33
CA PRO A 153 2.10 -2.69 17.91
C PRO A 153 2.23 -4.20 17.72
N ARG A 154 1.86 -5.01 18.71
CA ARG A 154 1.78 -6.46 18.50
C ARG A 154 0.52 -6.72 17.67
N TRP A 155 0.62 -6.65 16.34
CA TRP A 155 -0.49 -6.81 15.37
C TRP A 155 -1.15 -8.21 15.37
N SER A 156 -0.83 -9.07 16.35
CA SER A 156 -1.32 -10.45 16.43
C SER A 156 -2.84 -10.59 16.56
N SER A 157 -3.56 -9.52 16.87
CA SER A 157 -5.01 -9.53 17.14
C SER A 157 -5.83 -8.65 16.19
N TRP A 158 -5.27 -8.16 15.09
CA TRP A 158 -6.04 -7.36 14.14
C TRP A 158 -7.13 -8.24 13.49
N ARG A 159 -8.34 -8.18 14.07
CA ARG A 159 -9.60 -8.67 13.52
C ARG A 159 -10.39 -7.40 13.16
N GLY A 160 -10.49 -7.11 11.87
CA GLY A 160 -11.48 -6.14 11.39
C GLY A 160 -12.86 -6.53 11.92
N SER A 161 -13.63 -5.54 12.37
CA SER A 161 -14.99 -5.71 12.87
C SER A 161 -15.93 -6.06 11.73
N ALA A 162 -15.99 -7.34 11.38
CA ALA A 162 -17.17 -8.06 10.88
C ALA A 162 -16.73 -9.48 10.46
N GLY A 163 -17.13 -10.48 11.25
CA GLY A 163 -17.14 -11.89 10.86
C GLY A 163 -15.84 -12.65 11.07
N THR A 164 -15.90 -13.67 11.92
CA THR A 164 -14.87 -14.67 12.12
C THR A 164 -14.51 -15.36 10.80
N VAL A 165 -13.32 -15.09 10.27
CA VAL A 165 -12.62 -16.00 9.36
C VAL A 165 -11.34 -16.47 10.06
N HIS A 166 -11.29 -17.76 10.34
CA HIS A 166 -10.14 -18.46 10.90
C HIS A 166 -8.99 -18.50 9.88
N GLY A 167 -7.75 -18.27 10.31
CA GLY A 167 -6.55 -18.67 9.56
C GLY A 167 -5.59 -17.54 9.17
N ARG A 168 -4.46 -17.51 9.87
CA ARG A 168 -3.28 -16.63 9.69
C ARG A 168 -2.76 -16.64 8.23
N CYS A 169 -2.39 -15.47 7.71
CA CYS A 169 -1.02 -15.10 7.28
C CYS A 169 -1.11 -13.81 6.45
N TRP A 170 -0.80 -12.66 7.05
CA TRP A 170 -0.50 -11.42 6.34
C TRP A 170 0.93 -11.08 6.69
N SER A 171 1.80 -10.92 5.70
CA SER A 171 3.13 -10.36 5.93
C SER A 171 3.00 -8.84 5.87
N ILE A 172 3.11 -8.18 7.03
CA ILE A 172 3.32 -6.73 7.08
C ILE A 172 4.80 -6.51 6.81
N VAL A 173 5.12 -5.92 5.66
CA VAL A 173 6.48 -5.44 5.38
C VAL A 173 6.49 -3.95 5.65
N THR A 174 7.15 -3.54 6.72
CA THR A 174 7.45 -2.14 6.97
C THR A 174 8.65 -1.74 6.14
N ARG A 175 8.47 -0.82 5.18
CA ARG A 175 9.59 -0.16 4.50
C ARG A 175 9.78 1.25 5.04
N GLN A 176 11.03 1.58 5.32
CA GLN A 176 11.45 2.90 5.75
C GLN A 176 12.08 3.62 4.55
N TYR A 177 11.40 4.62 4.00
CA TYR A 177 11.99 5.52 3.01
C TYR A 177 12.30 6.85 3.70
N MET A 178 13.56 7.30 3.63
CA MET A 178 13.91 8.65 4.03
C MET A 178 13.50 9.61 2.93
N THR A 179 12.62 10.56 3.23
CA THR A 179 12.32 11.66 2.31
C THR A 179 13.59 12.48 2.13
N LYS A 180 14.04 12.66 0.89
CA LYS A 180 15.15 13.56 0.56
C LYS A 180 14.68 14.98 0.91
N LEU A 181 15.18 15.54 2.01
CA LEU A 181 14.98 16.96 2.34
C LEU A 181 15.50 17.78 1.16
N ARG A 182 14.61 18.43 0.41
CA ARG A 182 15.04 19.48 -0.52
C ARG A 182 15.57 20.62 0.34
N SER A 183 16.88 20.84 0.30
CA SER A 183 17.45 22.08 0.82
C SER A 183 16.85 23.23 0.02
N ARG A 184 16.08 24.11 0.66
CA ARG A 184 15.83 25.43 0.09
C ARG A 184 17.12 26.21 0.26
N ALA A 185 17.84 26.42 -0.84
CA ALA A 185 18.81 27.50 -0.93
C ALA A 185 18.01 28.79 -1.14
N SER A 186 17.97 29.65 -0.14
CA SER A 186 17.74 31.09 -0.24
C SER A 186 18.35 31.73 0.99
#